data_AF-A0AAV4F6E6-F1
#
_entry.id   AF-A0AAV4F6E6-F1
#
_cell.length_a   1.000
_cell.length_b   1.000
_cell.length_c   1.000
_cell.angle_alpha   90.00
_cell.angle_beta   90.00
_cell.angle_gamma   90.00
#
_symmetry.space_group_name_H-M   'P 1'
#
loop_
_entity.id
_entity.type
_entity.pdbx_description
1 polymer ?
#
loop_
_entity_poly.entity_id
_entity_poly.type
_entity_poly.pdbx_seq_one_letter_code
_entity_poly.pdbx_strand_id
1 'polypeptide(L)'
;MQVFERDSMEVSSQLELLSEELQHMEMVTDGGKAEQLLQIHNESVMHVQNCTFEVLQRGQELAQVMSEHDHDALTRITALLEFLNDRQVDLEGLAEQKRVRLQQCVHLRNFEIEARQVILWVRNGETMLTDSFMCPNTLVEAEQLQKEHEQFMLAIEKTHFSVVTVTQRAEAMLQQQHYNGELVRAIAENVTLAWQQLMYHAEERQKLVMASTNWYKTAEQVWSVLESLDREYKRDEDWCNSEKAGTANIQAKAAYLVQLINKHNEQKEAFLKACTLARRTAETFLKYVTRNLHFLGMQMKFRSPEQRVKGTLQKLLQQENLVREFWTMKKRKLEQCHQFVLFEQSAKQALEWIHEYGEAYLASHTNLGADKNETEALLKEHYEFRNRAKETKENVKLLLQLADDFVTKGNIHASSILEWCSMQSEKDEQRQSDSSIEEKLEQTGTAKELTEEKRKSARRREFIMAELLQTERTYVKDLETCINCYMKPMATTSINVPVGIQGKEHVVFSNMDEIYEFHKE
;
A
#
# COMPACT_ATOMS: atom_id res chain seq x y z
N MET A 1 -102.50 -22.04 0.53
CA MET A 1 -102.16 -22.08 1.97
C MET A 1 -101.56 -23.42 2.38
N GLN A 2 -102.29 -24.54 2.36
CA GLN A 2 -101.76 -25.86 2.78
C GLN A 2 -100.49 -26.31 2.04
N VAL A 3 -100.37 -26.00 0.74
CA VAL A 3 -99.16 -26.28 -0.06
C VAL A 3 -97.97 -25.45 0.43
N PHE A 4 -98.17 -24.16 0.71
CA PHE A 4 -97.12 -23.28 1.23
C PHE A 4 -96.66 -23.69 2.63
N GLU A 5 -97.60 -24.07 3.52
CA GLU A 5 -97.26 -24.54 4.86
C GLU A 5 -96.44 -25.84 4.80
N ARG A 6 -96.79 -26.78 3.90
CA ARG A 6 -96.01 -28.00 3.67
C ARG A 6 -94.61 -27.68 3.15
N ASP A 7 -94.53 -26.88 2.08
CA ASP A 7 -93.25 -26.54 1.44
C ASP A 7 -92.34 -25.74 2.41
N SER A 8 -92.93 -24.91 3.28
CA SER A 8 -92.22 -24.19 4.36
C SER A 8 -91.64 -25.14 5.41
N MET A 9 -92.40 -26.15 5.84
CA MET A 9 -91.91 -27.15 6.78
C MET A 9 -90.81 -28.02 6.17
N GLU A 10 -90.92 -28.36 4.88
CA GLU A 10 -89.90 -29.11 4.15
C GLU A 10 -88.59 -28.32 4.04
N VAL A 11 -88.64 -27.07 3.59
CA VAL A 11 -87.46 -26.19 3.54
C VAL A 11 -86.88 -25.98 4.93
N SER A 12 -87.71 -25.74 5.95
CA SER A 12 -87.23 -25.61 7.33
C SER A 12 -86.46 -26.85 7.79
N SER A 13 -86.93 -28.06 7.43
CA SER A 13 -86.22 -29.30 7.79
C SER A 13 -84.89 -29.42 7.04
N GLN A 14 -84.82 -28.99 5.78
CA GLN A 14 -83.58 -28.98 5.00
C GLN A 14 -82.58 -27.96 5.56
N LEU A 15 -83.03 -26.77 5.96
CA LEU A 15 -82.21 -25.75 6.62
C LEU A 15 -81.63 -26.29 7.94
N GLU A 16 -82.42 -27.03 8.72
CA GLU A 16 -81.99 -27.60 9.99
C GLU A 16 -80.94 -28.71 9.81
N LEU A 17 -81.18 -29.64 8.88
CA LEU A 17 -80.21 -30.69 8.54
C LEU A 17 -78.89 -30.09 8.04
N LEU A 18 -78.95 -29.11 7.13
CA LEU A 18 -77.74 -28.46 6.63
C LEU A 18 -77.04 -27.69 7.75
N SER A 19 -77.77 -27.02 8.65
CA SER A 19 -77.17 -26.34 9.80
C SER A 19 -76.39 -27.31 10.69
N GLU A 20 -76.92 -28.50 10.98
CA GLU A 20 -76.22 -29.54 11.73
C GLU A 20 -74.96 -30.03 10.99
N GLU A 21 -75.05 -30.26 9.68
CA GLU A 21 -73.90 -30.63 8.85
C GLU A 21 -72.83 -29.53 8.79
N LEU A 22 -73.24 -28.26 8.79
CA LEU A 22 -72.32 -27.12 8.78
C LEU A 22 -71.57 -26.97 10.10
N GLN A 23 -72.21 -27.32 11.22
CA GLN A 23 -71.61 -27.33 12.55
C GLN A 23 -70.57 -28.45 12.72
N HIS A 24 -70.78 -29.60 12.07
CA HIS A 24 -69.79 -30.67 12.03
C HIS A 24 -68.68 -30.39 11.00
N MET A 25 -67.43 -30.34 11.48
CA MET A 25 -66.28 -30.03 10.63
C MET A 25 -65.16 -31.04 10.80
N GLU A 26 -64.83 -31.76 9.72
CA GLU A 26 -63.61 -32.56 9.64
C GLU A 26 -62.46 -31.73 9.08
N MET A 27 -61.30 -31.80 9.74
CA MET A 27 -60.08 -31.13 9.28
C MET A 27 -59.46 -31.95 8.15
N VAL A 28 -59.48 -31.39 6.93
CA VAL A 28 -58.91 -32.07 5.76
C VAL A 28 -57.46 -31.67 5.54
N THR A 29 -56.60 -32.69 5.46
CA THR A 29 -55.15 -32.55 5.26
C THR A 29 -54.74 -32.55 3.79
N ASP A 30 -55.58 -33.09 2.90
CA ASP A 30 -55.33 -33.16 1.46
C ASP A 30 -55.91 -31.96 0.70
N GLY A 31 -55.11 -31.36 -0.18
CA GLY A 31 -55.50 -30.15 -0.93
C GLY A 31 -56.62 -30.41 -1.95
N GLY A 32 -56.53 -31.52 -2.70
CA GLY A 32 -57.55 -31.87 -3.69
C GLY A 32 -58.89 -32.21 -3.04
N LYS A 33 -58.85 -32.92 -1.90
CA LYS A 33 -60.05 -33.19 -1.10
C LYS A 33 -60.64 -31.91 -0.50
N ALA A 34 -59.83 -30.94 -0.08
CA ALA A 34 -60.31 -29.65 0.41
C ALA A 34 -61.01 -28.82 -0.69
N GLU A 35 -60.45 -28.81 -1.91
CA GLU A 35 -61.09 -28.17 -3.08
C GLU A 35 -62.41 -28.83 -3.44
N GLN A 36 -62.44 -30.17 -3.47
CA GLN A 36 -63.66 -30.92 -3.74
C GLN A 36 -64.75 -30.63 -2.69
N LEU A 37 -64.40 -30.58 -1.40
CA LEU A 37 -65.35 -30.26 -0.34
C LEU A 37 -65.85 -28.80 -0.41
N LEU A 38 -64.99 -27.86 -0.79
CA LEU A 38 -65.41 -26.48 -1.03
C LEU A 38 -66.40 -26.39 -2.19
N GLN A 39 -66.19 -27.16 -3.26
CA GLN A 39 -67.11 -27.21 -4.39
C GLN A 39 -68.46 -27.79 -3.98
N ILE A 40 -68.47 -28.96 -3.33
CA ILE A 40 -69.70 -29.63 -2.84
C ILE A 40 -70.46 -28.73 -1.86
N HIS A 41 -69.74 -28.04 -0.96
CA HIS A 41 -70.33 -27.09 -0.02
C HIS A 41 -71.05 -25.95 -0.75
N ASN A 42 -70.38 -25.32 -1.74
CA ASN A 42 -70.99 -24.24 -2.51
C ASN A 42 -72.23 -24.73 -3.29
N GLU A 43 -72.16 -25.91 -3.90
CA GLU A 43 -73.30 -26.50 -4.63
C GLU A 43 -74.49 -26.79 -3.70
N SER A 44 -74.25 -27.37 -2.52
CA SER A 44 -75.28 -27.69 -1.52
C SER A 44 -75.94 -26.43 -0.95
N VAL A 45 -75.14 -25.43 -0.54
CA VAL A 45 -75.65 -24.16 -0.01
C VAL A 45 -76.46 -23.42 -1.08
N MET A 46 -75.97 -23.35 -2.32
CA MET A 46 -76.69 -22.71 -3.43
C MET A 46 -78.03 -23.41 -3.72
N HIS A 47 -78.08 -24.74 -3.67
CA HIS A 47 -79.32 -25.48 -3.86
C HIS A 47 -80.34 -25.13 -2.77
N VAL A 48 -79.95 -25.17 -1.49
CA VAL A 48 -80.84 -24.87 -0.37
C VAL A 48 -81.28 -23.39 -0.38
N GLN A 49 -80.40 -22.46 -0.74
CA GLN A 49 -80.74 -21.04 -0.90
C GLN A 49 -81.77 -20.82 -2.02
N ASN A 50 -81.62 -21.48 -3.16
CA ASN A 50 -82.59 -21.38 -4.26
C ASN A 50 -83.97 -21.94 -3.86
N CYS A 51 -84.01 -23.11 -3.21
CA CYS A 51 -85.26 -23.70 -2.71
C CYS A 51 -85.94 -22.78 -1.68
N THR A 52 -85.16 -22.21 -0.76
CA THR A 52 -85.65 -21.28 0.27
C THR A 52 -86.21 -20.01 -0.37
N PHE A 53 -85.50 -19.45 -1.35
CA PHE A 53 -85.95 -18.27 -2.10
C PHE A 53 -87.28 -18.51 -2.82
N GLU A 54 -87.44 -19.64 -3.51
CA GLU A 54 -88.70 -19.98 -4.18
C GLU A 54 -89.89 -20.06 -3.20
N VAL A 55 -89.68 -20.65 -2.02
CA VAL A 55 -90.73 -20.76 -1.00
C VAL A 55 -91.05 -19.40 -0.38
N LEU A 56 -90.05 -18.59 -0.07
CA LEU A 56 -90.24 -17.22 0.43
C LEU A 56 -90.98 -16.35 -0.59
N GLN A 57 -90.62 -16.41 -1.88
CA GLN A 57 -91.29 -15.67 -2.94
C GLN A 57 -92.77 -16.08 -3.05
N ARG A 58 -93.07 -17.39 -3.10
CA ARG A 58 -94.45 -17.88 -3.12
C ARG A 58 -95.23 -17.45 -1.87
N GLY A 59 -94.57 -17.42 -0.71
CA GLY A 59 -95.18 -16.96 0.53
C GLY A 59 -95.50 -15.47 0.51
N GLN A 60 -94.64 -14.63 -0.06
CA GLN A 60 -94.89 -13.19 -0.25
C GLN A 60 -96.05 -12.94 -1.21
N GLU A 61 -96.09 -13.64 -2.35
CA GLU A 61 -97.20 -13.59 -3.31
C GLU A 61 -98.52 -14.01 -2.63
N LEU A 62 -98.49 -15.07 -1.83
CA LEU A 62 -99.65 -15.53 -1.08
C LEU A 62 -100.10 -14.54 0.00
N ALA A 63 -99.17 -13.93 0.74
CA ALA A 63 -99.47 -12.91 1.74
C ALA A 63 -100.15 -11.69 1.11
N GLN A 64 -99.70 -11.27 -0.07
CA GLN A 64 -100.31 -10.15 -0.81
C GLN A 64 -101.77 -10.45 -1.15
N VAL A 65 -102.08 -11.65 -1.65
CA VAL A 65 -103.44 -12.09 -1.97
C VAL A 65 -104.33 -12.22 -0.73
N MET A 66 -103.77 -12.65 0.41
CA MET A 66 -104.53 -12.84 1.66
C MET A 66 -104.79 -11.53 2.42
N SER A 67 -104.03 -10.47 2.13
CA SER A 67 -104.15 -9.17 2.81
C SER A 67 -105.53 -8.52 2.68
N GLU A 68 -106.28 -8.86 1.63
CA GLU A 68 -107.62 -8.34 1.34
C GLU A 68 -108.75 -9.28 1.81
N HIS A 69 -108.45 -10.48 2.30
CA HIS A 69 -109.43 -11.56 2.45
C HIS A 69 -109.44 -12.27 3.80
N ASP A 70 -108.29 -12.47 4.46
CA ASP A 70 -108.19 -13.23 5.71
C ASP A 70 -106.99 -12.77 6.54
N HIS A 71 -107.25 -12.00 7.61
CA HIS A 71 -106.22 -11.50 8.51
C HIS A 71 -105.54 -12.60 9.33
N ASP A 72 -106.24 -13.67 9.72
CA ASP A 72 -105.67 -14.76 10.51
C ASP A 72 -104.75 -15.65 9.65
N ALA A 73 -105.12 -15.89 8.39
CA ALA A 73 -104.23 -16.53 7.42
C ALA A 73 -103.01 -15.65 7.11
N LEU A 74 -103.20 -14.33 6.96
CA LEU A 74 -102.10 -13.39 6.75
C LEU A 74 -101.09 -13.45 7.90
N THR A 75 -101.53 -13.35 9.15
CA THR A 75 -100.62 -13.40 10.31
C THR A 75 -99.81 -14.69 10.36
N ARG A 76 -100.41 -15.84 10.03
CA ARG A 76 -99.69 -17.12 9.99
C ARG A 76 -98.66 -17.19 8.86
N ILE A 77 -99.00 -16.69 7.67
CA ILE A 77 -98.07 -16.65 6.54
C ILE A 77 -96.89 -15.72 6.87
N THR A 78 -97.16 -14.55 7.45
CA THR A 78 -96.11 -13.61 7.88
C THR A 78 -95.20 -14.24 8.93
N ALA A 79 -95.74 -14.92 9.94
CA ALA A 79 -94.93 -15.61 10.95
C ALA A 79 -94.05 -16.72 10.36
N LEU A 80 -94.56 -17.49 9.39
CA LEU A 80 -93.77 -18.51 8.69
C LEU A 80 -92.68 -17.89 7.81
N LEU A 81 -92.97 -16.78 7.13
CA LEU A 81 -91.99 -16.03 6.35
C LEU A 81 -90.87 -15.51 7.25
N GLU A 82 -91.21 -14.86 8.36
CA GLU A 82 -90.23 -14.37 9.36
C GLU A 82 -89.36 -15.51 9.88
N PHE A 83 -89.98 -16.63 10.30
CA PHE A 83 -89.28 -17.81 10.80
C PHE A 83 -88.30 -18.41 9.78
N LEU A 84 -88.71 -18.57 8.51
CA LEU A 84 -87.84 -19.08 7.45
C LEU A 84 -86.71 -18.11 7.14
N ASN A 85 -86.98 -16.80 7.16
CA ASN A 85 -85.99 -15.77 6.87
C ASN A 85 -84.92 -15.72 7.97
N ASP A 86 -85.32 -15.78 9.24
CA ASP A 86 -84.39 -15.85 10.38
C ASP A 86 -83.50 -17.10 10.28
N ARG A 87 -84.09 -18.27 10.01
CA ARG A 87 -83.32 -19.52 9.80
C ARG A 87 -82.37 -19.43 8.61
N GLN A 88 -82.78 -18.77 7.53
CA GLN A 88 -81.93 -18.55 6.36
C GLN A 88 -80.72 -17.68 6.72
N VAL A 89 -80.92 -16.56 7.44
CA VAL A 89 -79.83 -15.66 7.84
C VAL A 89 -78.82 -16.37 8.74
N ASP A 90 -79.28 -17.18 9.70
CA ASP A 90 -78.40 -17.98 10.56
C ASP A 90 -77.59 -18.99 9.75
N LEU A 91 -78.24 -19.69 8.81
CA LEU A 91 -77.58 -20.65 7.92
C LEU A 91 -76.54 -19.96 7.03
N GLU A 92 -76.85 -18.79 6.46
CA GLU A 92 -75.92 -18.01 5.64
C GLU A 92 -74.64 -17.66 6.42
N GLY A 93 -74.78 -17.28 7.69
CA GLY A 93 -73.65 -17.03 8.58
C GLY A 93 -72.78 -18.28 8.80
N LEU A 94 -73.38 -19.44 9.10
CA LEU A 94 -72.68 -20.72 9.26
C LEU A 94 -72.03 -21.19 7.96
N ALA A 95 -72.75 -21.07 6.85
CA ALA A 95 -72.29 -21.47 5.53
C ALA A 95 -71.09 -20.63 5.09
N GLU A 96 -71.11 -19.32 5.32
CA GLU A 96 -70.01 -18.42 5.00
C GLU A 96 -68.77 -18.71 5.86
N GLN A 97 -68.95 -18.93 7.17
CA GLN A 97 -67.84 -19.31 8.05
C GLN A 97 -67.17 -20.62 7.59
N LYS A 98 -67.97 -21.65 7.24
CA LYS A 98 -67.44 -22.91 6.73
C LYS A 98 -66.76 -22.73 5.36
N ARG A 99 -67.34 -21.93 4.46
CA ARG A 99 -66.78 -21.61 3.14
C ARG A 99 -65.41 -20.94 3.26
N VAL A 100 -65.30 -19.89 4.08
CA VAL A 100 -64.03 -19.19 4.33
C VAL A 100 -62.99 -20.16 4.90
N ARG A 101 -63.38 -21.03 5.83
CA ARG A 101 -62.47 -21.99 6.44
C ARG A 101 -61.98 -23.05 5.45
N LEU A 102 -62.85 -23.57 4.59
CA LEU A 102 -62.48 -24.47 3.49
C LEU A 102 -61.55 -23.79 2.49
N GLN A 103 -61.82 -22.53 2.12
CA GLN A 103 -60.92 -21.73 1.27
C GLN A 103 -59.54 -21.55 1.90
N GLN A 104 -59.49 -21.22 3.19
CA GLN A 104 -58.24 -21.12 3.94
C GLN A 104 -57.49 -22.47 3.96
N CYS A 105 -58.19 -23.61 4.09
CA CYS A 105 -57.56 -24.93 3.97
C CYS A 105 -56.88 -25.12 2.62
N VAL A 106 -57.56 -24.81 1.51
CA VAL A 106 -56.98 -24.89 0.15
C VAL A 106 -55.77 -23.97 0.01
N HIS A 107 -55.90 -22.71 0.43
CA HIS A 107 -54.81 -21.74 0.39
C HIS A 107 -53.57 -22.19 1.15
N LEU A 108 -53.74 -22.80 2.32
CA LEU A 108 -52.66 -23.35 3.13
C LEU A 108 -51.94 -24.52 2.43
N ARG A 109 -52.66 -25.44 1.77
CA ARG A 109 -52.02 -26.55 1.04
C ARG A 109 -51.23 -26.06 -0.15
N ASN A 110 -51.76 -25.09 -0.89
CA ASN A 110 -51.03 -24.46 -2.00
C ASN A 110 -49.78 -23.72 -1.51
N PHE A 111 -49.90 -22.96 -0.42
CA PHE A 111 -48.78 -22.29 0.23
C PHE A 111 -47.68 -23.29 0.69
N GLU A 112 -48.07 -24.41 1.29
CA GLU A 112 -47.15 -25.47 1.69
C GLU A 112 -46.38 -26.09 0.50
N ILE A 113 -47.06 -26.30 -0.63
CA ILE A 113 -46.43 -26.81 -1.85
C ILE A 113 -45.40 -25.81 -2.37
N GLU A 114 -45.77 -24.53 -2.46
CA GLU A 114 -44.88 -23.47 -2.90
C GLU A 114 -43.66 -23.33 -1.97
N ALA A 115 -43.88 -23.31 -0.65
CA ALA A 115 -42.80 -23.25 0.33
C ALA A 115 -41.86 -24.45 0.24
N ARG A 116 -42.38 -25.67 0.03
CA ARG A 116 -41.54 -26.87 -0.20
C ARG A 116 -40.68 -26.75 -1.46
N GLN A 117 -41.22 -26.20 -2.55
CA GLN A 117 -40.46 -25.97 -3.77
C GLN A 117 -39.34 -24.95 -3.55
N VAL A 118 -39.63 -23.85 -2.84
CA VAL A 118 -38.61 -22.85 -2.48
C VAL A 118 -37.51 -23.47 -1.62
N ILE A 119 -37.87 -24.25 -0.60
CA ILE A 119 -36.88 -24.98 0.23
C ILE A 119 -36.02 -25.91 -0.63
N LEU A 120 -36.60 -26.62 -1.59
CA LEU A 120 -35.85 -27.49 -2.49
C LEU A 120 -34.83 -26.70 -3.32
N TRP A 121 -35.22 -25.53 -3.85
CA TRP A 121 -34.29 -24.65 -4.58
C TRP A 121 -33.18 -24.11 -3.68
N VAL A 122 -33.49 -23.75 -2.43
CA VAL A 122 -32.49 -23.31 -1.44
C VAL A 122 -31.51 -24.44 -1.13
N ARG A 123 -32.00 -25.65 -0.85
CA ARG A 123 -31.17 -26.84 -0.61
C ARG A 123 -30.29 -27.17 -1.82
N ASN A 124 -30.81 -27.06 -3.04
CA ASN A 124 -30.03 -27.24 -4.25
C ASN A 124 -28.90 -26.20 -4.34
N GLY A 125 -29.16 -24.94 -3.94
CA GLY A 125 -28.13 -23.90 -3.83
C GLY A 125 -27.02 -24.26 -2.83
N GLU A 126 -27.38 -24.81 -1.66
CA GLU A 126 -26.41 -25.28 -0.66
C GLU A 126 -25.52 -26.42 -1.21
N THR A 127 -26.13 -27.38 -1.89
CA THR A 127 -25.41 -28.48 -2.56
C THR A 127 -24.49 -27.95 -3.65
N MET A 128 -24.96 -27.03 -4.50
CA MET A 128 -24.13 -26.40 -5.52
C MET A 128 -22.94 -25.66 -4.91
N LEU A 129 -23.12 -24.94 -3.80
CA LEU A 129 -22.02 -24.26 -3.11
C LEU A 129 -20.98 -25.25 -2.57
N THR A 130 -21.44 -26.35 -1.98
CA THR A 130 -20.59 -27.37 -1.35
C THR A 130 -19.83 -28.17 -2.41
N ASP A 131 -20.51 -28.65 -3.44
CA ASP A 131 -19.92 -29.49 -4.51
C ASP A 131 -18.94 -28.72 -5.40
N SER A 132 -19.21 -27.43 -5.62
CA SER A 132 -18.32 -26.55 -6.40
C SER A 132 -17.28 -25.83 -5.54
N PHE A 133 -17.21 -26.11 -4.23
CA PHE A 133 -16.27 -25.43 -3.36
C PHE A 133 -14.84 -25.88 -3.66
N MET A 134 -14.01 -24.94 -4.09
CA MET A 134 -12.60 -25.18 -4.42
C MET A 134 -11.75 -24.00 -3.95
N CYS A 135 -10.62 -24.29 -3.29
CA CYS A 135 -9.63 -23.28 -2.93
C CYS A 135 -8.65 -23.05 -4.11
N PRO A 136 -8.60 -21.85 -4.70
CA PRO A 136 -7.74 -21.57 -5.84
C PRO A 136 -6.25 -21.52 -5.43
N ASN A 137 -5.37 -22.02 -6.30
CA ASN A 137 -3.91 -22.05 -6.14
C ASN A 137 -3.16 -21.14 -7.13
N THR A 138 -3.88 -20.58 -8.10
CA THR A 138 -3.36 -19.70 -9.15
C THR A 138 -4.33 -18.55 -9.43
N LEU A 139 -3.86 -17.50 -10.11
CA LEU A 139 -4.71 -16.40 -10.54
C LEU A 139 -5.83 -16.89 -11.47
N VAL A 140 -5.50 -17.75 -12.43
CA VAL A 140 -6.46 -18.29 -13.40
C VAL A 140 -7.57 -19.08 -12.68
N GLU A 141 -7.23 -19.90 -11.70
CA GLU A 141 -8.22 -20.61 -10.88
C GLU A 141 -9.09 -19.63 -10.07
N ALA A 142 -8.51 -18.56 -9.50
CA ALA A 142 -9.26 -17.56 -8.75
C ALA A 142 -10.25 -16.78 -9.63
N GLU A 143 -9.83 -16.38 -10.83
CA GLU A 143 -10.70 -15.69 -11.80
C GLU A 143 -11.79 -16.61 -12.36
N GLN A 144 -11.49 -17.90 -12.53
CA GLN A 144 -12.49 -18.89 -12.92
C GLN A 144 -13.54 -19.07 -11.81
N LEU A 145 -13.10 -19.23 -10.56
CA LEU A 145 -13.98 -19.32 -9.41
C LEU A 145 -14.86 -18.06 -9.24
N GLN A 146 -14.31 -16.89 -9.58
CA GLN A 146 -15.06 -15.64 -9.61
C GLN A 146 -16.22 -15.68 -10.62
N LYS A 147 -15.96 -16.10 -11.85
CA LYS A 147 -17.01 -16.23 -12.88
C LYS A 147 -18.07 -17.25 -12.49
N GLU A 148 -17.68 -18.38 -11.91
CA GLU A 148 -18.61 -19.40 -11.42
C GLU A 148 -19.49 -18.87 -10.29
N HIS A 149 -18.91 -18.09 -9.37
CA HIS A 149 -19.67 -17.47 -8.30
C HIS A 149 -20.64 -16.41 -8.83
N GLU A 150 -20.24 -15.58 -9.80
CA GLU A 150 -21.12 -14.61 -10.47
C GLU A 150 -22.32 -15.31 -11.13
N GLN A 151 -22.10 -16.42 -11.82
CA GLN A 151 -23.18 -17.23 -12.42
C GLN A 151 -24.10 -17.84 -11.36
N PHE A 152 -23.55 -18.31 -10.25
CA PHE A 152 -24.33 -18.80 -9.11
C PHE A 152 -25.22 -17.69 -8.53
N MET A 153 -24.71 -16.47 -8.38
CA MET A 153 -25.49 -15.34 -7.85
C MET A 153 -26.68 -14.98 -8.74
N LEU A 154 -26.55 -15.09 -10.07
CA LEU A 154 -27.69 -14.91 -10.99
C LEU A 154 -28.80 -15.97 -10.78
N ALA A 155 -28.43 -17.20 -10.40
CA ALA A 155 -29.42 -18.22 -10.05
C ALA A 155 -30.08 -17.93 -8.69
N ILE A 156 -29.30 -17.43 -7.72
CA ILE A 156 -29.78 -17.03 -6.39
C ILE A 156 -30.80 -15.88 -6.47
N GLU A 157 -30.66 -14.93 -7.40
CA GLU A 157 -31.64 -13.85 -7.60
C GLU A 157 -33.05 -14.37 -7.92
N LYS A 158 -33.14 -15.46 -8.70
CA LYS A 158 -34.44 -16.09 -9.02
C LYS A 158 -35.04 -16.77 -7.79
N THR A 159 -34.22 -17.48 -7.01
CA THR A 159 -34.66 -18.11 -5.76
C THR A 159 -35.10 -17.05 -4.73
N HIS A 160 -34.40 -15.92 -4.67
CA HIS A 160 -34.75 -14.78 -3.81
C HIS A 160 -36.16 -14.27 -4.10
N PHE A 161 -36.51 -14.07 -5.38
CA PHE A 161 -37.87 -13.63 -5.76
C PHE A 161 -38.94 -14.60 -5.24
N SER A 162 -38.71 -15.91 -5.37
CA SER A 162 -39.63 -16.93 -4.86
C SER A 162 -39.73 -16.93 -3.32
N VAL A 163 -38.61 -16.75 -2.61
CA VAL A 163 -38.59 -16.61 -1.15
C VAL A 163 -39.43 -15.42 -0.71
N VAL A 164 -39.22 -14.23 -1.31
CA VAL A 164 -39.99 -13.03 -1.01
C VAL A 164 -41.48 -13.24 -1.26
N THR A 165 -41.84 -13.87 -2.38
CA THR A 165 -43.24 -14.16 -2.74
C THR A 165 -43.91 -15.04 -1.68
N VAL A 166 -43.25 -16.12 -1.24
CA VAL A 166 -43.77 -17.02 -0.19
C VAL A 166 -43.89 -16.27 1.15
N THR A 167 -42.91 -15.46 1.53
CA THR A 167 -42.98 -14.67 2.78
C THR A 167 -44.12 -13.65 2.75
N GLN A 168 -44.30 -12.90 1.67
CA GLN A 168 -45.42 -11.96 1.52
C GLN A 168 -46.78 -12.65 1.55
N ARG A 169 -46.89 -13.83 0.94
CA ARG A 169 -48.11 -14.64 1.01
C ARG A 169 -48.42 -15.10 2.43
N ALA A 170 -47.41 -15.53 3.19
CA ALA A 170 -47.57 -15.89 4.60
C ALA A 170 -48.07 -14.69 5.42
N GLU A 171 -47.49 -13.51 5.23
CA GLU A 171 -47.92 -12.27 5.90
C GLU A 171 -49.38 -11.93 5.57
N ALA A 172 -49.78 -12.03 4.30
CA ALA A 172 -51.17 -11.79 3.88
C ALA A 172 -52.15 -12.78 4.54
N MET A 173 -51.80 -14.07 4.61
CA MET A 173 -52.62 -15.08 5.31
C MET A 173 -52.75 -14.76 6.80
N LEU A 174 -51.67 -14.33 7.45
CA LEU A 174 -51.68 -13.95 8.87
C LEU A 174 -52.52 -12.69 9.13
N GLN A 175 -52.45 -11.68 8.25
CA GLN A 175 -53.27 -10.47 8.35
C GLN A 175 -54.77 -10.76 8.22
N GLN A 176 -55.14 -11.79 7.43
CA GLN A 176 -56.52 -12.25 7.27
C GLN A 176 -57.02 -13.16 8.41
N GLN A 177 -56.26 -13.27 9.52
CA GLN A 177 -56.61 -14.12 10.66
C GLN A 177 -56.88 -15.59 10.26
N HIS A 178 -55.98 -16.14 9.44
CA HIS A 178 -56.07 -17.53 8.98
C HIS A 178 -56.27 -18.52 10.13
N TYR A 179 -57.18 -19.49 9.98
CA TYR A 179 -57.57 -20.42 11.05
C TYR A 179 -56.39 -21.18 11.70
N ASN A 180 -55.32 -21.41 10.94
CA ASN A 180 -54.07 -22.02 11.41
C ASN A 180 -52.88 -21.10 11.13
N GLY A 181 -52.86 -19.93 11.80
CA GLY A 181 -51.76 -18.98 11.69
C GLY A 181 -50.43 -19.49 12.26
N GLU A 182 -50.45 -20.41 13.22
CA GLU A 182 -49.23 -21.00 13.79
C GLU A 182 -48.43 -21.80 12.76
N LEU A 183 -49.10 -22.66 11.99
CA LEU A 183 -48.44 -23.45 10.94
C LEU A 183 -47.93 -22.56 9.80
N VAL A 184 -48.71 -21.55 9.38
CA VAL A 184 -48.28 -20.56 8.36
C VAL A 184 -46.99 -19.88 8.81
N ARG A 185 -46.93 -19.43 10.07
CA ARG A 185 -45.75 -18.79 10.64
C ARG A 185 -44.55 -19.74 10.67
N ALA A 186 -44.74 -20.97 11.15
CA ALA A 186 -43.67 -21.97 11.22
C ALA A 186 -43.06 -22.30 9.84
N ILE A 187 -43.90 -22.41 8.80
CA ILE A 187 -43.43 -22.64 7.42
C ILE A 187 -42.63 -21.43 6.92
N ALA A 188 -43.15 -20.22 7.12
CA ALA A 188 -42.47 -18.99 6.69
C ALA A 188 -41.10 -18.83 7.38
N GLU A 189 -41.05 -19.05 8.69
CA GLU A 189 -39.80 -19.00 9.48
C GLU A 189 -38.78 -20.03 8.99
N ASN A 190 -39.21 -21.25 8.65
CA ASN A 190 -38.32 -22.28 8.09
C ASN A 190 -37.73 -21.86 6.73
N VAL A 191 -38.55 -21.30 5.83
CA VAL A 191 -38.07 -20.76 4.54
C VAL A 191 -37.08 -19.63 4.75
N THR A 192 -37.40 -18.68 5.64
CA THR A 192 -36.52 -17.55 5.96
C THR A 192 -35.19 -18.01 6.56
N LEU A 193 -35.21 -18.96 7.50
CA LEU A 193 -34.00 -19.49 8.13
C LEU A 193 -33.11 -20.21 7.11
N ALA A 194 -33.67 -21.09 6.29
CA ALA A 194 -32.93 -21.80 5.24
C ALA A 194 -32.33 -20.81 4.22
N TRP A 195 -33.09 -19.78 3.83
CA TRP A 195 -32.60 -18.72 2.95
C TRP A 195 -31.43 -17.94 3.55
N GLN A 196 -31.55 -17.51 4.82
CA GLN A 196 -30.49 -16.79 5.52
C GLN A 196 -29.20 -17.62 5.61
N GLN A 197 -29.33 -18.92 5.88
CA GLN A 197 -28.19 -19.84 5.91
C GLN A 197 -27.49 -19.93 4.55
N LEU A 198 -28.25 -20.15 3.46
CA LEU A 198 -27.70 -20.16 2.10
C LEU A 198 -26.99 -18.85 1.75
N MET A 199 -27.62 -17.71 2.07
CA MET A 199 -27.04 -16.39 1.80
C MET A 199 -25.76 -16.13 2.59
N TYR A 200 -25.71 -16.56 3.85
CA TYR A 200 -24.48 -16.54 4.64
C TYR A 200 -23.36 -17.31 3.92
N HIS A 201 -23.62 -18.56 3.51
CA HIS A 201 -22.60 -19.36 2.79
C HIS A 201 -22.18 -18.73 1.45
N ALA A 202 -23.12 -18.14 0.71
CA ALA A 202 -22.82 -17.41 -0.53
C ALA A 202 -21.91 -16.20 -0.28
N GLU A 203 -22.19 -15.40 0.75
CA GLU A 203 -21.38 -14.24 1.13
C GLU A 203 -19.97 -14.65 1.60
N GLU A 204 -19.86 -15.75 2.32
CA GLU A 204 -18.58 -16.30 2.77
C GLU A 204 -17.72 -16.76 1.60
N ARG A 205 -18.32 -17.37 0.57
CA ARG A 205 -17.66 -17.70 -0.70
C ARG A 205 -17.26 -16.44 -1.46
N GLN A 206 -18.11 -15.42 -1.55
CA GLN A 206 -17.77 -14.16 -2.21
C GLN A 206 -16.52 -13.51 -1.61
N LYS A 207 -16.42 -13.47 -0.27
CA LYS A 207 -15.24 -12.95 0.43
C LYS A 207 -13.97 -13.74 0.11
N LEU A 208 -14.06 -15.07 0.03
CA LEU A 208 -12.95 -15.94 -0.38
C LEU A 208 -12.53 -15.67 -1.82
N VAL A 209 -13.49 -15.61 -2.75
CA VAL A 209 -13.27 -15.34 -4.17
C VAL A 209 -12.54 -14.01 -4.34
N MET A 210 -13.08 -12.93 -3.78
CA MET A 210 -12.50 -11.59 -3.86
C MET A 210 -11.09 -11.54 -3.27
N ALA A 211 -10.89 -12.15 -2.09
CA ALA A 211 -9.58 -12.16 -1.44
C ALA A 211 -8.56 -12.96 -2.25
N SER A 212 -8.96 -14.08 -2.86
CA SER A 212 -8.08 -14.90 -3.69
C SER A 212 -7.63 -14.17 -4.96
N THR A 213 -8.56 -13.57 -5.71
CA THR A 213 -8.24 -12.77 -6.91
C THR A 213 -7.35 -11.58 -6.54
N ASN A 214 -7.65 -10.87 -5.44
CA ASN A 214 -6.85 -9.73 -5.00
C ASN A 214 -5.42 -10.15 -4.62
N TRP A 215 -5.26 -11.24 -3.86
CA TRP A 215 -3.95 -11.78 -3.49
C TRP A 215 -3.12 -12.15 -4.73
N TYR A 216 -3.67 -12.95 -5.64
CA TYR A 216 -2.90 -13.41 -6.80
C TYR A 216 -2.53 -12.27 -7.75
N LYS A 217 -3.44 -11.31 -8.00
CA LYS A 217 -3.13 -10.10 -8.80
C LYS A 217 -2.04 -9.26 -8.14
N THR A 218 -2.15 -9.04 -6.83
CA THR A 218 -1.14 -8.30 -6.06
C THR A 218 0.22 -9.00 -6.11
N ALA A 219 0.26 -10.32 -5.93
CA ALA A 219 1.50 -11.10 -5.96
C ALA A 219 2.21 -11.03 -7.32
N GLU A 220 1.47 -11.18 -8.43
CA GLU A 220 2.03 -11.09 -9.79
C GLU A 220 2.51 -9.67 -10.12
N GLN A 221 1.75 -8.65 -9.74
CA GLN A 221 2.14 -7.25 -9.96
C GLN A 221 3.40 -6.88 -9.16
N VAL A 222 3.47 -7.27 -7.89
CA VAL A 222 4.64 -7.03 -7.04
C VAL A 222 5.86 -7.79 -7.59
N TRP A 223 5.67 -9.03 -8.03
CA TRP A 223 6.73 -9.80 -8.68
C TRP A 223 7.29 -9.08 -9.92
N SER A 224 6.41 -8.60 -10.80
CA SER A 224 6.81 -7.86 -12.00
C SER A 224 7.59 -6.59 -11.68
N VAL A 225 7.16 -5.83 -10.66
CA VAL A 225 7.88 -4.64 -10.18
C VAL A 225 9.27 -5.02 -9.66
N LEU A 226 9.37 -6.06 -8.84
CA LEU A 226 10.66 -6.50 -8.29
C LEU A 226 11.61 -7.02 -9.38
N GLU A 227 11.10 -7.72 -10.39
CA GLU A 227 11.91 -8.17 -11.54
C GLU A 227 12.41 -6.99 -12.37
N SER A 228 11.55 -5.98 -12.59
CA SER A 228 11.94 -4.74 -13.29
C SER A 228 13.05 -4.00 -12.54
N LEU A 229 12.91 -3.84 -11.22
CA LEU A 229 13.91 -3.18 -10.37
C LEU A 229 15.22 -3.97 -10.29
N ASP A 230 15.17 -5.29 -10.21
CA ASP A 230 16.37 -6.14 -10.24
C ASP A 230 17.18 -5.90 -11.53
N ARG A 231 16.50 -5.87 -12.68
CA ARG A 231 17.13 -5.56 -13.97
C ARG A 231 17.65 -4.12 -14.03
N GLU A 232 16.91 -3.15 -13.49
CA GLU A 232 17.30 -1.74 -13.49
C GLU A 232 18.53 -1.47 -12.61
N TYR A 233 18.59 -2.08 -11.41
CA TYR A 233 19.67 -1.82 -10.45
C TYR A 233 20.98 -2.52 -10.81
N LYS A 234 20.93 -3.58 -11.63
CA LYS A 234 22.11 -4.26 -12.17
C LYS A 234 22.76 -3.54 -13.34
N ARG A 235 22.11 -2.55 -13.95
CA ARG A 235 22.70 -1.79 -15.06
C ARG A 235 23.90 -0.98 -14.57
N ASP A 236 24.98 -1.08 -15.32
CA ASP A 236 26.15 -0.23 -15.13
C ASP A 236 25.99 1.00 -16.02
N GLU A 237 25.90 2.17 -15.39
CA GLU A 237 25.72 3.46 -16.05
C GLU A 237 26.75 4.43 -15.50
N ASP A 238 27.38 5.24 -16.37
CA ASP A 238 28.19 6.36 -15.93
C ASP A 238 27.28 7.56 -15.62
N TRP A 239 26.91 7.69 -14.34
CA TRP A 239 26.04 8.77 -13.88
C TRP A 239 26.74 10.14 -13.87
N CYS A 240 28.07 10.19 -13.86
CA CYS A 240 28.86 11.44 -13.85
C CYS A 240 28.94 12.09 -15.23
N ASN A 241 28.90 11.29 -16.30
CA ASN A 241 28.99 11.74 -17.69
C ASN A 241 27.71 11.55 -18.50
N SER A 242 26.58 11.37 -17.82
CA SER A 242 25.29 11.22 -18.49
C SER A 242 24.96 12.46 -19.36
N GLU A 243 24.62 12.25 -20.63
CA GLU A 243 24.15 13.31 -21.54
C GLU A 243 22.96 14.10 -20.96
N LYS A 244 22.16 13.44 -20.11
CA LYS A 244 21.00 14.02 -19.41
C LYS A 244 21.38 15.00 -18.29
N ALA A 245 22.62 14.98 -17.82
CA ALA A 245 23.09 15.82 -16.71
C ALA A 245 23.49 17.24 -17.15
N GLY A 246 23.36 17.58 -18.44
CA GLY A 246 23.83 18.86 -18.99
C GLY A 246 25.36 18.90 -18.97
N THR A 247 25.97 18.32 -20.00
CA THR A 247 27.40 17.93 -20.08
C THR A 247 28.42 19.02 -19.73
N ALA A 248 28.04 20.31 -19.78
CA ALA A 248 28.95 21.44 -19.60
C ALA A 248 29.03 22.03 -18.17
N ASN A 249 28.04 21.83 -17.29
CA ASN A 249 28.01 22.50 -15.99
C ASN A 249 28.08 21.50 -14.81
N ILE A 250 29.17 21.55 -14.05
CA ILE A 250 29.43 20.67 -12.89
C ILE A 250 28.36 20.84 -11.79
N GLN A 251 27.87 22.07 -11.58
CA GLN A 251 26.79 22.34 -10.63
C GLN A 251 25.47 21.66 -11.05
N ALA A 252 25.18 21.63 -12.36
CA ALA A 252 24.01 20.95 -12.90
C ALA A 252 24.14 19.42 -12.75
N LYS A 253 25.35 18.88 -12.97
CA LYS A 253 25.67 17.46 -12.73
C LYS A 253 25.42 17.06 -11.26
N ALA A 254 25.90 17.87 -10.30
CA ALA A 254 25.68 17.62 -8.88
C ALA A 254 24.19 17.62 -8.51
N ALA A 255 23.43 18.62 -8.97
CA ALA A 255 21.99 18.70 -8.73
C ALA A 255 21.22 17.52 -9.34
N TYR A 256 21.59 17.09 -10.56
CA TYR A 256 21.01 15.93 -11.21
C TYR A 256 21.24 14.63 -10.42
N LEU A 257 22.44 14.42 -9.89
CA LEU A 257 22.74 13.25 -9.04
C LEU A 257 21.92 13.24 -7.75
N VAL A 258 21.71 14.40 -7.11
CA VAL A 258 20.81 14.50 -5.95
C VAL A 258 19.38 14.11 -6.31
N GLN A 259 18.88 14.56 -7.47
CA GLN A 259 17.55 14.15 -7.95
C GLN A 259 17.46 12.64 -8.18
N LEU A 260 18.48 12.02 -8.77
CA LEU A 260 18.54 10.57 -8.95
C LEU A 260 18.55 9.82 -7.61
N ILE A 261 19.32 10.30 -6.63
CA ILE A 261 19.37 9.71 -5.28
C ILE A 261 17.99 9.78 -4.61
N ASN A 262 17.32 10.93 -4.70
CA ASN A 262 15.98 11.11 -4.12
C ASN A 262 14.96 10.17 -4.79
N LYS A 263 14.94 10.12 -6.13
CA LYS A 263 14.09 9.19 -6.90
C LYS A 263 14.36 7.72 -6.52
N HIS A 264 15.63 7.36 -6.34
CA HIS A 264 16.03 6.00 -5.94
C HIS A 264 15.56 5.66 -4.52
N ASN A 265 15.54 6.63 -3.58
CA ASN A 265 14.96 6.44 -2.25
C ASN A 265 13.43 6.28 -2.31
N GLU A 266 12.73 7.09 -3.11
CA GLU A 266 11.27 6.98 -3.30
C GLU A 266 10.87 5.63 -3.90
N GLN A 267 11.62 5.16 -4.91
CA GLN A 267 11.42 3.83 -5.50
C GLN A 267 11.54 2.72 -4.44
N LYS A 268 12.47 2.86 -3.49
CA LYS A 268 12.60 1.91 -2.37
C LYS A 268 11.38 1.87 -1.48
N GLU A 269 10.90 3.04 -1.06
CA GLU A 269 9.69 3.07 -0.24
C GLU A 269 8.48 2.48 -0.98
N ALA A 270 8.35 2.76 -2.27
CA ALA A 270 7.27 2.25 -3.09
C ALA A 270 7.27 0.71 -3.16
N PHE A 271 8.41 0.07 -3.48
CA PHE A 271 8.43 -1.40 -3.58
C PHE A 271 8.27 -2.08 -2.20
N LEU A 272 8.76 -1.49 -1.11
CA LEU A 272 8.56 -2.02 0.25
C LEU A 272 7.09 -1.94 0.69
N LYS A 273 6.40 -0.85 0.34
CA LYS A 273 4.94 -0.72 0.53
C LYS A 273 4.20 -1.79 -0.28
N ALA A 274 4.60 -2.01 -1.53
CA ALA A 274 4.02 -3.05 -2.39
C ALA A 274 4.22 -4.47 -1.83
N CYS A 275 5.43 -4.81 -1.34
CA CYS A 275 5.69 -6.10 -0.69
C CYS A 275 4.87 -6.28 0.60
N THR A 276 4.66 -5.21 1.36
CA THR A 276 3.81 -5.23 2.56
C THR A 276 2.33 -5.45 2.21
N LEU A 277 1.85 -4.84 1.13
CA LEU A 277 0.51 -5.08 0.60
C LEU A 277 0.32 -6.55 0.19
N ALA A 278 1.30 -7.14 -0.51
CA ALA A 278 1.28 -8.57 -0.85
C ALA A 278 1.11 -9.44 0.40
N ARG A 279 1.93 -9.23 1.45
CA ARG A 279 1.80 -9.98 2.71
C ARG A 279 0.40 -9.86 3.34
N ARG A 280 -0.16 -8.65 3.42
CA ARG A 280 -1.50 -8.41 4.00
C ARG A 280 -2.63 -9.05 3.19
N THR A 281 -2.56 -8.99 1.87
CA THR A 281 -3.56 -9.62 0.99
C THR A 281 -3.49 -11.14 1.08
N ALA A 282 -2.30 -11.74 1.21
CA ALA A 282 -2.13 -13.16 1.50
C ALA A 282 -2.77 -13.58 2.82
N GLU A 283 -2.51 -12.84 3.91
CA GLU A 283 -3.11 -13.09 5.22
C GLU A 283 -4.64 -13.05 5.16
N THR A 284 -5.19 -12.06 4.45
CA THR A 284 -6.64 -11.91 4.25
C THR A 284 -7.21 -13.10 3.48
N PHE A 285 -6.55 -13.54 2.41
CA PHE A 285 -6.95 -14.73 1.66
C PHE A 285 -6.94 -15.98 2.53
N LEU A 286 -5.85 -16.24 3.26
CA LEU A 286 -5.74 -17.41 4.14
C LEU A 286 -6.78 -17.41 5.25
N LYS A 287 -7.11 -16.24 5.83
CA LYS A 287 -8.20 -16.10 6.80
C LYS A 287 -9.53 -16.60 6.22
N TYR A 288 -9.85 -16.23 4.98
CA TYR A 288 -11.10 -16.66 4.34
C TYR A 288 -11.07 -18.11 3.87
N VAL A 289 -9.89 -18.66 3.55
CA VAL A 289 -9.70 -20.10 3.32
C VAL A 289 -10.06 -20.88 4.58
N THR A 290 -9.43 -20.57 5.72
CA THR A 290 -9.69 -21.27 6.99
C THR A 290 -11.15 -21.14 7.41
N ARG A 291 -11.74 -19.96 7.26
CA ARG A 291 -13.15 -19.72 7.62
C ARG A 291 -14.09 -20.56 6.76
N ASN A 292 -13.94 -20.55 5.43
CA ASN A 292 -14.78 -21.36 4.56
C ASN A 292 -14.57 -22.86 4.77
N LEU A 293 -13.34 -23.31 5.07
CA LEU A 293 -13.08 -24.71 5.41
C LEU A 293 -13.81 -25.16 6.67
N HIS A 294 -13.90 -24.32 7.70
CA HIS A 294 -14.65 -24.63 8.91
C HIS A 294 -16.16 -24.77 8.65
N PHE A 295 -16.72 -24.01 7.69
CA PHE A 295 -18.16 -23.98 7.42
C PHE A 295 -18.62 -24.97 6.34
N LEU A 296 -17.84 -25.16 5.28
CA LEU A 296 -18.19 -25.99 4.11
C LEU A 296 -17.47 -27.35 4.14
N GLY A 297 -16.50 -27.55 5.04
CA GLY A 297 -15.60 -28.70 5.04
C GLY A 297 -16.15 -29.94 5.74
N MET A 298 -17.06 -30.65 5.10
CA MET A 298 -17.08 -32.12 5.20
C MET A 298 -16.71 -32.68 3.83
N GLN A 299 -15.47 -33.17 3.69
CA GLN A 299 -14.85 -33.76 2.49
C GLN A 299 -14.20 -32.77 1.50
N MET A 300 -13.07 -32.17 1.86
CA MET A 300 -12.18 -31.56 0.86
C MET A 300 -11.08 -32.54 0.41
N LYS A 301 -11.02 -32.77 -0.91
CA LYS A 301 -9.88 -33.39 -1.60
C LYS A 301 -8.63 -32.54 -1.33
N PHE A 302 -7.65 -33.13 -0.65
CA PHE A 302 -6.34 -32.56 -0.30
C PHE A 302 -5.79 -31.53 -1.32
N ARG A 303 -5.91 -30.24 -1.01
CA ARG A 303 -5.03 -29.19 -1.55
C ARG A 303 -4.61 -28.28 -0.41
N SER A 304 -3.36 -27.82 -0.47
CA SER A 304 -2.71 -27.00 0.57
C SER A 304 -2.48 -25.56 0.08
N PRO A 305 -3.56 -24.74 -0.06
CA PRO A 305 -3.43 -23.34 -0.47
C PRO A 305 -2.48 -22.57 0.47
N GLU A 306 -2.46 -22.91 1.75
CA GLU A 306 -1.50 -22.41 2.74
C GLU A 306 -0.04 -22.65 2.32
N GLN A 307 0.30 -23.87 1.90
CA GLN A 307 1.66 -24.19 1.44
C GLN A 307 1.99 -23.45 0.14
N ARG A 308 1.03 -23.33 -0.78
CA ARG A 308 1.21 -22.59 -2.03
C ARG A 308 1.47 -21.11 -1.77
N VAL A 309 0.64 -20.47 -0.95
CA VAL A 309 0.77 -19.06 -0.55
C VAL A 309 2.11 -18.84 0.17
N LYS A 310 2.46 -19.71 1.12
CA LYS A 310 3.74 -19.65 1.84
C LYS A 310 4.93 -19.75 0.88
N GLY A 311 4.88 -20.66 -0.09
CA GLY A 311 5.91 -20.80 -1.12
C GLY A 311 6.05 -19.56 -2.00
N THR A 312 4.94 -18.95 -2.43
CA THR A 312 4.96 -17.71 -3.21
C THR A 312 5.51 -16.53 -2.38
N LEU A 313 5.09 -16.39 -1.12
CA LEU A 313 5.61 -15.36 -0.22
C LEU A 313 7.10 -15.52 0.05
N GLN A 314 7.60 -16.75 0.16
CA GLN A 314 9.03 -17.01 0.32
C GLN A 314 9.83 -16.57 -0.91
N LYS A 315 9.32 -16.85 -2.12
CA LYS A 315 9.95 -16.38 -3.37
C LYS A 315 9.94 -14.85 -3.46
N LEU A 316 8.84 -14.20 -3.12
CA LEU A 316 8.74 -12.74 -3.08
C LEU A 316 9.72 -12.14 -2.08
N LEU A 317 9.86 -12.73 -0.88
CA LEU A 317 10.81 -12.29 0.13
C LEU A 317 12.27 -12.44 -0.34
N GLN A 318 12.61 -13.55 -1.00
CA GLN A 318 13.93 -13.74 -1.58
C GLN A 318 14.23 -12.66 -2.63
N GLN A 319 13.27 -12.38 -3.53
CA GLN A 319 13.43 -11.34 -4.54
C GLN A 319 13.48 -9.93 -3.93
N GLU A 320 12.68 -9.64 -2.90
CA GLU A 320 12.71 -8.39 -2.14
C GLU A 320 14.11 -8.13 -1.55
N ASN A 321 14.72 -9.16 -0.95
CA ASN A 321 16.07 -9.05 -0.39
C ASN A 321 17.12 -8.80 -1.47
N LEU A 322 17.06 -9.51 -2.61
CA LEU A 322 17.97 -9.28 -3.74
C LEU A 322 17.87 -7.85 -4.28
N VAL A 323 16.66 -7.35 -4.54
CA VAL A 323 16.44 -5.97 -4.99
C VAL A 323 16.97 -4.98 -3.96
N ARG A 324 16.81 -5.26 -2.66
CA ARG A 324 17.33 -4.40 -1.57
C ARG A 324 18.86 -4.36 -1.53
N GLU A 325 19.53 -5.46 -1.80
CA GLU A 325 20.99 -5.52 -1.92
C GLU A 325 21.48 -4.70 -3.11
N PHE A 326 20.93 -4.93 -4.30
CA PHE A 326 21.30 -4.15 -5.49
C PHE A 326 20.95 -2.66 -5.36
N TRP A 327 19.82 -2.34 -4.72
CA TRP A 327 19.46 -0.97 -4.38
C TRP A 327 20.54 -0.29 -3.52
N THR A 328 21.04 -0.99 -2.50
CA THR A 328 22.06 -0.47 -1.58
C THR A 328 23.37 -0.22 -2.33
N MET A 329 23.74 -1.15 -3.22
CA MET A 329 24.94 -1.01 -4.04
C MET A 329 24.83 0.18 -5.00
N LYS A 330 23.69 0.32 -5.71
CA LYS A 330 23.44 1.46 -6.62
C LYS A 330 23.40 2.79 -5.87
N LYS A 331 22.77 2.85 -4.69
CA LYS A 331 22.76 4.06 -3.84
C LYS A 331 24.18 4.50 -3.49
N ARG A 332 25.02 3.57 -3.03
CA ARG A 332 26.43 3.86 -2.72
C ARG A 332 27.18 4.39 -3.93
N LYS A 333 27.00 3.79 -5.12
CA LYS A 333 27.62 4.28 -6.36
C LYS A 333 27.16 5.71 -6.70
N LEU A 334 25.86 6.00 -6.63
CA LEU A 334 25.32 7.34 -6.87
C LEU A 334 25.87 8.39 -5.89
N GLU A 335 25.97 8.04 -4.60
CA GLU A 335 26.57 8.90 -3.57
C GLU A 335 28.06 9.14 -3.84
N GLN A 336 28.81 8.10 -4.25
CA GLN A 336 30.21 8.22 -4.66
C GLN A 336 30.38 9.11 -5.91
N CYS A 337 29.49 9.00 -6.89
CA CYS A 337 29.43 9.92 -8.05
C CYS A 337 29.21 11.36 -7.60
N HIS A 338 28.22 11.60 -6.74
CA HIS A 338 27.91 12.95 -6.25
C HIS A 338 29.08 13.56 -5.48
N GLN A 339 29.71 12.79 -4.58
CA GLN A 339 30.91 13.20 -3.86
C GLN A 339 32.08 13.53 -4.81
N PHE A 340 32.29 12.72 -5.84
CA PHE A 340 33.33 12.97 -6.83
C PHE A 340 33.09 14.26 -7.63
N VAL A 341 31.85 14.51 -8.07
CA VAL A 341 31.51 15.75 -8.81
C VAL A 341 31.73 17.00 -7.95
N LEU A 342 31.40 16.95 -6.65
CA LEU A 342 31.68 18.05 -5.72
C LEU A 342 33.17 18.26 -5.48
N PHE A 343 33.94 17.17 -5.38
CA PHE A 343 35.39 17.23 -5.31
C PHE A 343 35.99 17.87 -6.57
N GLU A 344 35.56 17.43 -7.75
CA GLU A 344 36.02 17.97 -9.04
C GLU A 344 35.71 19.48 -9.14
N GLN A 345 34.52 19.91 -8.72
CA GLN A 345 34.15 21.33 -8.66
C GLN A 345 35.09 22.12 -7.76
N SER A 346 35.30 21.65 -6.54
CA SER A 346 36.10 22.33 -5.53
C SER A 346 37.58 22.39 -5.93
N ALA A 347 38.09 21.32 -6.54
CA ALA A 347 39.45 21.27 -7.06
C ALA A 347 39.66 22.24 -8.23
N LYS A 348 38.71 22.32 -9.16
CA LYS A 348 38.77 23.30 -10.26
C LYS A 348 38.74 24.74 -9.75
N GLN A 349 37.87 25.05 -8.79
CA GLN A 349 37.83 26.39 -8.18
C GLN A 349 39.14 26.77 -7.48
N ALA A 350 39.76 25.83 -6.76
CA ALA A 350 41.05 26.06 -6.12
C ALA A 350 42.16 26.30 -7.15
N LEU A 351 42.22 25.50 -8.22
CA LEU A 351 43.20 25.67 -9.30
C LEU A 351 43.00 26.97 -10.09
N GLU A 352 41.76 27.32 -10.42
CA GLU A 352 41.42 28.59 -11.10
C GLU A 352 41.88 29.77 -10.25
N TRP A 353 41.60 29.75 -8.94
CA TRP A 353 42.10 30.80 -8.04
C TRP A 353 43.64 30.85 -8.00
N ILE A 354 44.33 29.70 -7.92
CA ILE A 354 45.80 29.66 -7.88
C ILE A 354 46.40 30.24 -9.17
N HIS A 355 45.93 29.80 -10.33
CA HIS A 355 46.52 30.18 -11.61
C HIS A 355 46.07 31.56 -12.09
N GLU A 356 44.78 31.88 -12.01
CA GLU A 356 44.26 33.12 -12.61
C GLU A 356 44.38 34.32 -11.68
N TYR A 357 44.30 34.12 -10.36
CA TYR A 357 44.39 35.19 -9.37
C TYR A 357 45.69 35.15 -8.58
N GLY A 358 46.08 33.98 -8.06
CA GLY A 358 47.26 33.77 -7.22
C GLY A 358 48.56 34.16 -7.91
N GLU A 359 48.88 33.45 -9.00
CA GLU A 359 50.09 33.68 -9.81
C GLU A 359 50.08 35.07 -10.44
N ALA A 360 48.93 35.52 -10.96
CA ALA A 360 48.80 36.85 -11.56
C ALA A 360 49.02 37.99 -10.55
N TYR A 361 48.51 37.84 -9.32
CA TYR A 361 48.73 38.80 -8.23
C TYR A 361 50.21 38.90 -7.89
N LEU A 362 50.88 37.76 -7.67
CA LEU A 362 52.31 37.71 -7.35
C LEU A 362 53.19 38.26 -8.48
N ALA A 363 52.83 38.04 -9.74
CA ALA A 363 53.58 38.54 -10.88
C ALA A 363 53.44 40.07 -11.07
N SER A 364 52.28 40.63 -10.78
CA SER A 364 51.98 42.06 -11.00
C SER A 364 52.36 42.97 -9.81
N HIS A 365 52.36 42.45 -8.58
CA HIS A 365 52.57 43.24 -7.35
C HIS A 365 54.02 43.14 -6.83
N THR A 366 54.97 43.58 -7.65
CA THR A 366 56.43 43.56 -7.33
C THR A 366 56.99 44.92 -6.91
N ASN A 367 56.20 45.99 -6.95
CA ASN A 367 56.61 47.36 -6.67
C ASN A 367 56.16 47.85 -5.28
N LEU A 368 56.96 48.71 -4.63
CA LEU A 368 56.72 49.19 -3.26
C LEU A 368 55.76 50.40 -3.15
N GLY A 369 55.19 50.87 -4.27
CA GLY A 369 54.39 52.11 -4.37
C GLY A 369 55.25 53.36 -4.54
N ALA A 370 54.72 54.41 -5.18
CA ALA A 370 55.47 55.65 -5.44
C ALA A 370 55.35 56.67 -4.30
N ASP A 371 54.29 56.58 -3.49
CA ASP A 371 54.08 57.42 -2.31
C ASP A 371 53.51 56.61 -1.12
N LYS A 372 53.47 57.26 0.06
CA LYS A 372 52.99 56.64 1.30
C LYS A 372 51.56 56.12 1.21
N ASN A 373 50.68 56.82 0.50
CA ASN A 373 49.27 56.43 0.39
C ASN A 373 49.11 55.19 -0.50
N GLU A 374 49.87 55.11 -1.60
CA GLU A 374 49.95 53.95 -2.47
C GLU A 374 50.54 52.73 -1.75
N THR A 375 51.62 52.92 -0.98
CA THR A 375 52.22 51.83 -0.18
C THR A 375 51.23 51.30 0.88
N GLU A 376 50.48 52.17 1.56
CA GLU A 376 49.46 51.75 2.53
C GLU A 376 48.29 51.01 1.85
N ALA A 377 47.88 51.42 0.65
CA ALA A 377 46.85 50.74 -0.13
C ALA A 377 47.30 49.34 -0.60
N LEU A 378 48.53 49.23 -1.16
CA LEU A 378 49.13 47.96 -1.58
C LEU A 378 49.28 46.99 -0.40
N LEU A 379 49.67 47.50 0.78
CA LEU A 379 49.77 46.69 2.00
C LEU A 379 48.41 46.13 2.42
N LYS A 380 47.33 46.92 2.33
CA LYS A 380 45.97 46.45 2.62
C LYS A 380 45.53 45.35 1.65
N GLU A 381 45.76 45.55 0.37
CA GLU A 381 45.46 44.54 -0.67
C GLU A 381 46.26 43.25 -0.44
N HIS A 382 47.52 43.36 -0.05
CA HIS A 382 48.35 42.21 0.31
C HIS A 382 47.79 41.43 1.52
N TYR A 383 47.24 42.11 2.53
CA TYR A 383 46.56 41.41 3.64
C TYR A 383 45.31 40.66 3.18
N GLU A 384 44.52 41.24 2.27
CA GLU A 384 43.34 40.58 1.69
C GLU A 384 43.75 39.36 0.84
N PHE A 385 44.79 39.49 0.02
CA PHE A 385 45.39 38.38 -0.72
C PHE A 385 45.88 37.28 0.22
N ARG A 386 46.66 37.62 1.26
CA ARG A 386 47.19 36.68 2.24
C ARG A 386 46.08 35.89 2.94
N ASN A 387 44.97 36.54 3.28
CA ASN A 387 43.82 35.87 3.91
C ASN A 387 43.17 34.87 2.94
N ARG A 388 42.90 35.28 1.69
CA ARG A 388 42.37 34.37 0.66
C ARG A 388 43.31 33.21 0.37
N ALA A 389 44.62 33.46 0.29
CA ALA A 389 45.64 32.44 0.10
C ALA A 389 45.67 31.42 1.25
N LYS A 390 45.50 31.89 2.49
CA LYS A 390 45.39 31.01 3.65
C LYS A 390 44.14 30.13 3.57
N GLU A 391 42.99 30.69 3.19
CA GLU A 391 41.74 29.94 2.97
C GLU A 391 41.90 28.88 1.87
N THR A 392 42.43 29.25 0.70
CA THR A 392 42.70 28.32 -0.40
C THR A 392 43.66 27.20 0.04
N LYS A 393 44.71 27.52 0.82
CA LYS A 393 45.65 26.51 1.35
C LYS A 393 44.95 25.48 2.23
N GLU A 394 44.07 25.90 3.13
CA GLU A 394 43.31 24.96 3.95
C GLU A 394 42.31 24.15 3.13
N ASN A 395 41.65 24.77 2.13
CA ASN A 395 40.77 24.06 1.19
C ASN A 395 41.52 22.98 0.40
N VAL A 396 42.71 23.26 -0.11
CA VAL A 396 43.55 22.28 -0.83
C VAL A 396 43.95 21.13 0.08
N LYS A 397 44.32 21.40 1.35
CA LYS A 397 44.60 20.32 2.32
C LYS A 397 43.40 19.40 2.51
N LEU A 398 42.19 19.95 2.65
CA LEU A 398 40.97 19.15 2.76
C LEU A 398 40.69 18.33 1.50
N LEU A 399 40.93 18.89 0.31
CA LEU A 399 40.79 18.17 -0.95
C LEU A 399 41.78 17.00 -1.06
N LEU A 400 43.03 17.18 -0.65
CA LEU A 400 44.03 16.11 -0.62
C LEU A 400 43.62 14.99 0.34
N GLN A 401 43.13 15.34 1.54
CA GLN A 401 42.58 14.35 2.48
C GLN A 401 41.39 13.60 1.90
N LEU A 402 40.48 14.30 1.21
CA LEU A 402 39.31 13.68 0.58
C LEU A 402 39.71 12.76 -0.58
N ALA A 403 40.74 13.12 -1.35
CA ALA A 403 41.31 12.29 -2.40
C ALA A 403 41.92 10.99 -1.85
N ASP A 404 42.71 11.07 -0.77
CA ASP A 404 43.24 9.90 -0.08
C ASP A 404 42.11 9.00 0.47
N ASP A 405 41.07 9.61 1.03
CA ASP A 405 39.88 8.91 1.51
C ASP A 405 39.14 8.17 0.39
N PHE A 406 39.02 8.78 -0.81
CA PHE A 406 38.40 8.13 -1.96
C PHE A 406 39.20 6.91 -2.43
N VAL A 407 40.52 6.99 -2.42
CA VAL A 407 41.39 5.87 -2.83
C VAL A 407 41.37 4.75 -1.79
N THR A 408 41.56 5.08 -0.51
CA THR A 408 41.59 4.09 0.59
C THR A 408 40.26 3.35 0.75
N LYS A 409 39.12 4.02 0.55
CA LYS A 409 37.78 3.43 0.64
C LYS A 409 37.33 2.74 -0.66
N GLY A 410 38.14 2.75 -1.72
CA GLY A 410 37.80 2.12 -3.00
C GLY A 410 36.61 2.77 -3.69
N ASN A 411 36.58 4.11 -3.77
CA ASN A 411 35.59 4.84 -4.56
C ASN A 411 35.70 4.45 -6.04
N ILE A 412 34.57 4.38 -6.74
CA ILE A 412 34.52 4.10 -8.18
C ILE A 412 35.34 5.08 -9.05
N HIS A 413 35.61 6.30 -8.57
CA HIS A 413 36.43 7.30 -9.27
C HIS A 413 37.88 7.38 -8.77
N ALA A 414 38.33 6.46 -7.91
CA ALA A 414 39.69 6.48 -7.34
C ALA A 414 40.78 6.53 -8.42
N SER A 415 40.60 5.80 -9.53
CA SER A 415 41.53 5.83 -10.67
C SER A 415 41.64 7.21 -11.31
N SER A 416 40.51 7.87 -11.57
CA SER A 416 40.47 9.22 -12.15
C SER A 416 41.11 10.27 -11.24
N ILE A 417 40.97 10.11 -9.92
CA ILE A 417 41.61 10.99 -8.94
C ILE A 417 43.13 10.79 -8.94
N LEU A 418 43.60 9.55 -8.95
CA LEU A 418 45.04 9.24 -9.00
C LEU A 418 45.70 9.74 -10.29
N GLU A 419 45.00 9.61 -11.41
CA GLU A 419 45.44 10.14 -12.70
C GLU A 419 45.55 11.68 -12.65
N TRP A 420 44.52 12.36 -12.13
CA TRP A 420 44.51 13.80 -11.97
C TRP A 420 45.66 14.31 -11.07
N CYS A 421 45.92 13.66 -9.93
CA CYS A 421 47.03 14.03 -9.06
C CYS A 421 48.40 13.84 -9.73
N SER A 422 48.54 12.82 -10.58
CA SER A 422 49.79 12.55 -11.32
C SER A 422 50.03 13.61 -12.40
N MET A 423 49.00 13.96 -13.18
CA MET A 423 49.10 15.00 -14.21
C MET A 423 49.46 16.39 -13.67
N GLN A 424 49.01 16.74 -12.46
CA GLN A 424 49.39 18.01 -11.83
C GLN A 424 50.85 17.99 -11.36
N SER A 425 51.32 16.86 -10.82
CA SER A 425 52.72 16.69 -10.40
C SER A 425 53.69 16.87 -11.57
N GLU A 426 53.37 16.30 -12.74
CA GLU A 426 54.19 16.45 -13.97
C GLU A 426 54.20 17.90 -14.49
N LYS A 427 53.08 18.62 -14.41
CA LYS A 427 53.00 20.04 -14.80
C LYS A 427 53.77 20.96 -13.86
N ASP A 428 53.78 20.66 -12.56
CA ASP A 428 54.57 21.40 -11.57
C ASP A 428 56.07 21.16 -11.76
N GLU A 429 56.48 19.93 -12.08
CA GLU A 429 57.88 19.62 -12.45
C GLU A 429 58.31 20.40 -13.71
N GLN A 430 57.45 20.49 -14.72
CA GLN A 430 57.71 21.27 -15.94
C GLN A 430 57.76 22.80 -15.71
N ARG A 431 57.00 23.32 -14.74
CA ARG A 431 57.06 24.74 -14.35
C ARG A 431 58.29 25.06 -13.49
N GLN A 432 58.76 24.12 -12.68
CA GLN A 432 60.00 24.27 -11.92
C GLN A 432 61.24 24.21 -12.81
N SER A 433 61.19 23.46 -13.92
CA SER A 433 62.27 23.42 -14.92
C SER A 433 62.46 24.73 -15.71
N ASP A 434 61.50 25.65 -15.71
CA ASP A 434 61.66 26.99 -16.31
C ASP A 434 62.39 28.00 -15.39
N SER A 435 62.78 27.59 -14.16
CA SER A 435 63.48 28.45 -13.20
C SER A 435 64.93 28.06 -12.88
N SER A 436 65.47 26.99 -13.44
CA SER A 436 66.90 26.69 -13.23
C SER A 436 67.48 25.87 -14.35
N ILE A 437 68.62 26.37 -14.82
CA ILE A 437 69.55 25.78 -15.77
C ILE A 437 70.10 24.47 -15.17
N GLU A 438 69.33 23.39 -15.25
CA GLU A 438 69.80 22.04 -14.90
C GLU A 438 69.33 20.98 -15.91
N GLU A 439 68.80 21.41 -17.05
CA GLU A 439 68.69 20.58 -18.24
C GLU A 439 70.05 20.51 -18.95
N LYS A 440 70.98 19.73 -18.39
CA LYS A 440 72.16 19.15 -19.07
C LYS A 440 72.93 18.26 -18.10
N LEU A 441 72.39 17.08 -17.77
CA LEU A 441 73.18 15.86 -17.55
C LEU A 441 72.23 14.65 -17.42
N GLU A 442 72.40 13.75 -18.39
CA GLU A 442 72.09 12.31 -18.33
C GLU A 442 70.67 11.85 -18.71
N GLN A 443 70.49 11.72 -20.02
CA GLN A 443 69.69 10.62 -20.59
C GLN A 443 70.46 9.30 -20.40
N THR A 444 69.81 8.27 -19.83
CA THR A 444 69.57 6.96 -20.47
C THR A 444 68.77 6.01 -19.57
N GLY A 445 67.70 5.42 -20.12
CA GLY A 445 67.46 3.98 -19.96
C GLY A 445 66.44 3.48 -18.92
N THR A 446 65.15 3.62 -19.26
CA THR A 446 64.09 2.58 -19.18
C THR A 446 63.84 1.77 -17.90
N ALA A 447 62.69 2.09 -17.28
CA ALA A 447 61.61 1.16 -16.90
C ALA A 447 61.93 0.05 -15.87
N LYS A 448 62.09 0.43 -14.58
CA LYS A 448 61.72 -0.40 -13.40
C LYS A 448 61.78 0.29 -12.01
N GLU A 449 61.72 1.62 -11.92
CA GLU A 449 62.13 2.37 -10.69
C GLU A 449 61.02 3.03 -9.84
N LEU A 450 59.74 2.85 -10.11
CA LEU A 450 58.67 3.64 -9.46
C LEU A 450 58.49 3.40 -7.93
N THR A 451 59.03 2.33 -7.37
CA THR A 451 58.99 2.04 -5.91
C THR A 451 60.29 2.37 -5.18
N GLU A 452 61.42 2.39 -5.89
CA GLU A 452 62.74 2.71 -5.32
C GLU A 452 62.93 4.24 -5.27
N GLU A 453 62.42 4.96 -6.27
CA GLU A 453 62.58 6.40 -6.44
C GLU A 453 61.81 7.21 -5.40
N LYS A 454 60.59 6.77 -5.02
CA LYS A 454 59.84 7.36 -3.89
C LYS A 454 60.57 7.17 -2.54
N ARG A 455 61.26 6.04 -2.35
CA ARG A 455 62.07 5.77 -1.14
C ARG A 455 63.40 6.53 -1.15
N LYS A 456 64.05 6.64 -2.32
CA LYS A 456 65.27 7.46 -2.50
C LYS A 456 64.99 8.95 -2.34
N SER A 457 63.88 9.45 -2.87
CA SER A 457 63.42 10.83 -2.73
C SER A 457 63.08 11.19 -1.28
N ALA A 458 62.38 10.31 -0.55
CA ALA A 458 62.14 10.48 0.89
C ALA A 458 63.44 10.52 1.71
N ARG A 459 64.37 9.58 1.46
CA ARG A 459 65.69 9.54 2.14
C ARG A 459 66.58 10.73 1.78
N ARG A 460 66.54 11.22 0.54
CA ARG A 460 67.29 12.40 0.10
C ARG A 460 66.74 13.67 0.75
N ARG A 461 65.41 13.81 0.89
CA ARG A 461 64.79 14.90 1.66
C ARG A 461 65.14 14.85 3.15
N GLU A 462 65.15 13.67 3.77
CA GLU A 462 65.59 13.50 5.16
C GLU A 462 67.07 13.86 5.35
N PHE A 463 67.95 13.46 4.41
CA PHE A 463 69.37 13.78 4.48
C PHE A 463 69.64 15.29 4.35
N ILE A 464 69.02 15.95 3.36
CA ILE A 464 69.14 17.40 3.17
C ILE A 464 68.59 18.15 4.38
N MET A 465 67.46 17.71 4.93
CA MET A 465 66.89 18.31 6.15
C MET A 465 67.80 18.10 7.37
N ALA A 466 68.41 16.92 7.52
CA ALA A 466 69.35 16.64 8.60
C ALA A 466 70.63 17.48 8.48
N GLU A 467 71.14 17.68 7.26
CA GLU A 467 72.29 18.51 6.98
C GLU A 467 71.98 19.99 7.25
N LEU A 468 70.85 20.51 6.77
CA LEU A 468 70.38 21.88 7.06
C LEU A 468 70.24 22.12 8.57
N LEU A 469 69.60 21.20 9.30
CA LEU A 469 69.46 21.30 10.75
C LEU A 469 70.82 21.22 11.46
N GLN A 470 71.79 20.51 10.91
CA GLN A 470 73.12 20.39 11.48
C GLN A 470 73.99 21.62 11.21
N THR A 471 73.92 22.18 10.00
CA THR A 471 74.57 23.45 9.66
C THR A 471 73.96 24.59 10.47
N GLU A 472 72.64 24.56 10.70
CA GLU A 472 71.94 25.51 11.56
C GLU A 472 72.43 25.42 13.01
N ARG A 473 72.47 24.21 13.59
CA ARG A 473 73.01 24.02 14.95
C ARG A 473 74.46 24.46 15.08
N THR A 474 75.27 24.24 14.04
CA THR A 474 76.68 24.67 14.03
C THR A 474 76.77 26.19 13.96
N TYR A 475 75.98 26.81 13.08
CA TYR A 475 75.87 28.27 12.96
C TYR A 475 75.45 28.92 14.28
N VAL A 476 74.40 28.42 14.94
CA VAL A 476 73.94 28.93 16.24
C VAL A 476 75.00 28.77 17.33
N LYS A 477 75.74 27.66 17.32
CA LYS A 477 76.84 27.43 18.27
C LYS A 477 78.04 28.35 18.03
N ASP A 478 78.34 28.64 16.76
CA ASP A 478 79.39 29.59 16.39
C ASP A 478 78.99 31.02 16.78
N LEU A 479 77.72 31.40 16.60
CA LEU A 479 77.16 32.66 17.11
C LEU A 479 77.29 32.75 18.64
N GLU A 480 76.89 31.70 19.36
CA GLU A 480 77.03 31.62 20.82
C GLU A 480 78.49 31.79 21.26
N THR A 481 79.42 31.13 20.54
CA THR A 481 80.85 31.22 20.80
C THR A 481 81.35 32.64 20.57
N CYS A 482 80.93 33.29 19.49
CA CYS A 482 81.30 34.67 19.20
C CYS A 482 80.80 35.64 20.28
N ILE A 483 79.56 35.45 20.73
CA ILE A 483 78.94 36.24 21.80
C ILE A 483 79.68 36.03 23.12
N ASN A 484 79.91 34.79 23.53
CA ASN A 484 80.46 34.47 24.85
C ASN A 484 81.96 34.68 24.96
N CYS A 485 82.72 34.43 23.89
CA CYS A 485 84.18 34.46 23.92
C CYS A 485 84.77 35.78 23.40
N TYR A 486 84.07 36.52 22.53
CA TYR A 486 84.58 37.78 21.97
C TYR A 486 83.75 38.99 22.40
N MET A 487 82.42 38.96 22.20
CA MET A 487 81.58 40.12 22.46
C MET A 487 81.46 40.46 23.95
N LYS A 488 81.11 39.49 24.81
CA LYS A 488 80.97 39.70 26.27
C LYS A 488 82.31 40.09 26.93
N PRO A 489 83.45 39.42 26.63
CA PRO A 489 84.73 39.84 27.18
C PRO A 489 85.18 41.22 26.71
N MET A 490 84.88 41.59 25.45
CA MET A 490 85.14 42.93 24.94
C MET A 490 84.32 44.01 25.68
N ALA A 491 83.07 43.72 26.01
CA ALA A 491 82.20 44.63 26.77
C ALA A 491 82.56 44.70 28.27
N THR A 492 83.10 43.61 28.85
CA THR A 492 83.29 43.49 30.31
C THR A 492 84.74 43.74 30.76
N THR A 493 85.74 43.40 29.94
CA THR A 493 87.17 43.45 30.33
C THR A 493 87.99 44.27 29.32
N SER A 494 88.42 45.47 29.72
CA SER A 494 89.18 46.39 28.86
C SER A 494 90.68 46.07 28.73
N ILE A 495 91.17 45.01 29.39
CA ILE A 495 92.61 44.81 29.59
C ILE A 495 93.33 44.27 28.33
N ASN A 496 92.59 43.70 27.36
CA ASN A 496 93.15 43.13 26.12
C ASN A 496 92.42 43.58 24.83
N VAL A 497 91.71 44.71 24.86
CA VAL A 497 91.01 45.25 23.69
C VAL A 497 91.86 46.34 23.02
N PRO A 498 92.19 46.25 21.72
CA PRO A 498 92.91 47.31 21.01
C PRO A 498 92.18 48.65 21.10
N VAL A 499 92.94 49.73 21.34
CA VAL A 499 92.41 51.09 21.61
C VAL A 499 91.45 51.59 20.53
N GLY A 500 91.63 51.17 19.27
CA GLY A 500 90.79 51.60 18.14
C GLY A 500 89.36 51.06 18.12
N ILE A 501 89.10 49.95 18.83
CA ILE A 501 87.80 49.26 18.85
C ILE A 501 87.15 49.23 20.23
N GLN A 502 87.80 49.75 21.27
CA GLN A 502 87.25 49.80 22.61
C GLN A 502 85.92 50.59 22.66
N GLY A 503 84.86 50.00 23.22
CA GLY A 503 83.51 50.60 23.29
C GLY A 503 82.72 50.58 21.98
N LYS A 504 83.21 49.88 20.94
CA LYS A 504 82.56 49.77 19.63
C LYS A 504 81.97 48.38 19.36
N GLU A 505 81.64 47.64 20.41
CA GLU A 505 81.03 46.31 20.34
C GLU A 505 79.78 46.27 19.44
N HIS A 506 78.90 47.28 19.52
CA HIS A 506 77.70 47.38 18.66
C HIS A 506 78.02 47.60 17.16
N VAL A 507 79.23 48.09 16.82
CA VAL A 507 79.67 48.25 15.43
C VAL A 507 80.33 46.96 14.92
N VAL A 508 81.11 46.29 15.78
CA VAL A 508 81.85 45.07 15.42
C VAL A 508 80.92 43.85 15.33
N PHE A 509 79.97 43.74 16.25
CA PHE A 509 79.07 42.58 16.35
C PHE A 509 77.65 42.87 15.86
N SER A 510 77.29 44.12 15.57
CA SER A 510 75.96 44.49 15.05
C SER A 510 74.82 43.86 15.88
N ASN A 511 73.80 43.31 15.22
CA ASN A 511 72.65 42.62 15.79
C ASN A 511 72.87 41.12 16.04
N MET A 512 74.12 40.67 16.25
CA MET A 512 74.45 39.25 16.42
C MET A 512 73.73 38.59 17.60
N ASP A 513 73.50 39.31 18.71
CA ASP A 513 72.72 38.81 19.86
C ASP A 513 71.24 38.56 19.50
N GLU A 514 70.63 39.45 18.71
CA GLU A 514 69.23 39.32 18.28
C GLU A 514 69.07 38.13 17.32
N ILE A 515 70.05 37.93 16.42
CA ILE A 515 70.09 36.80 15.51
C ILE A 515 70.24 35.50 16.31
N TYR A 516 71.15 35.45 17.29
CA TYR A 516 71.31 34.27 18.14
C TYR A 516 70.02 33.90 18.90
N GLU A 517 69.34 34.87 19.51
CA GLU A 517 68.08 34.58 20.23
C GLU A 517 66.93 34.17 19.28
N PHE A 518 66.87 34.70 18.04
CA PHE A 518 65.89 34.23 17.03
C PHE A 518 66.07 32.76 16.65
N HIS A 519 67.31 32.29 16.50
CA HIS A 519 67.61 30.93 16.07
C HIS A 519 67.71 29.89 17.21
N LYS A 520 67.58 30.34 18.47
CA LYS A 520 67.68 29.50 19.67
C LYS A 520 66.33 28.85 20.07
N GLU A 521 65.20 29.46 19.69
CA GLU A 521 63.84 28.90 19.82
C GLU A 521 63.56 27.86 18.72
#